data_AF-A0A355V412-F1
#
_entry.id   AF-A0A355V412-F1
#
_cell.length_a   1.000
_cell.length_b   1.000
_cell.length_c   1.000
_cell.angle_alpha   90.00
_cell.angle_beta   90.00
_cell.angle_gamma   90.00
#
_symmetry.space_group_name_H-M   'P 1'
#
loop_
_entity.id
_entity.type
_entity.pdbx_description
1 polymer ?
#
loop_
_entity_poly.entity_id
_entity_poly.type
_entity_poly.pdbx_seq_one_letter_code
_entity_poly.pdbx_strand_id
1 'polypeptide(L)'
;LKKKQKKKRRIPAWLSWGLGVFFLSFALTVIFSFLTEISIKDSPVYVCVIVLLVLLVLNIACDMLANAIITCEAESFHAMASNKIKGAKRAVTLCRNATKLGSIFADVIGDICGIVSGAAGATLVTYIAVKGGSVIELISSIGVSAVIGALTIGGKAIFKHFAMKYNKQITFGFAKFTTLFKKEK
;
A
#
# COMPACT_ATOMS: atom_id res chain seq x y z
N LEU A 1 -25.62 -19.45 -45.87
CA LEU A 1 -26.03 -19.17 -44.46
C LEU A 1 -24.82 -18.68 -43.65
N LYS A 2 -24.64 -17.37 -43.49
CA LYS A 2 -23.54 -16.78 -42.69
C LYS A 2 -23.88 -16.85 -41.20
N LYS A 3 -23.10 -17.60 -40.41
CA LYS A 3 -23.21 -17.69 -38.94
C LYS A 3 -22.97 -16.31 -38.32
N LYS A 4 -24.04 -15.68 -37.79
CA LYS A 4 -23.96 -14.50 -36.91
C LYS A 4 -23.27 -14.92 -35.59
N GLN A 5 -21.99 -14.61 -35.44
CA GLN A 5 -21.31 -14.73 -34.14
C GLN A 5 -21.90 -13.71 -33.16
N LYS A 6 -22.45 -14.20 -32.06
CA LYS A 6 -22.91 -13.39 -30.93
C LYS A 6 -21.74 -12.57 -30.40
N LYS A 7 -21.78 -11.24 -30.57
CA LYS A 7 -20.90 -10.28 -29.87
C LYS A 7 -21.15 -10.43 -28.37
N LYS A 8 -20.36 -11.27 -27.69
CA LYS A 8 -20.23 -11.28 -26.23
C LYS A 8 -19.79 -9.86 -25.87
N ARG A 9 -20.63 -9.07 -25.20
CA ARG A 9 -20.27 -7.74 -24.68
C ARG A 9 -19.05 -7.95 -23.78
N ARG A 10 -17.85 -7.69 -24.33
CA ARG A 10 -16.61 -7.73 -23.56
C ARG A 10 -16.68 -6.52 -22.66
N ILE A 11 -16.94 -6.76 -21.38
CA ILE A 11 -16.76 -5.76 -20.33
C ILE A 11 -15.35 -5.19 -20.55
N PRO A 12 -15.19 -3.88 -20.66
CA PRO A 12 -13.89 -3.32 -20.99
C PRO A 12 -12.91 -3.64 -19.86
N ALA A 13 -11.68 -4.05 -20.21
CA ALA A 13 -10.72 -4.62 -19.26
C ALA A 13 -10.38 -3.69 -18.09
N TRP A 14 -10.49 -2.37 -18.28
CA TRP A 14 -10.33 -1.37 -17.23
C TRP A 14 -11.43 -1.45 -16.16
N LEU A 15 -12.67 -1.79 -16.54
CA LEU A 15 -13.81 -1.84 -15.63
C LEU A 15 -13.84 -3.14 -14.81
N SER A 16 -13.54 -4.29 -15.44
CA SER A 16 -13.37 -5.55 -14.69
C SER A 16 -12.19 -5.50 -13.72
N TRP A 17 -11.12 -4.78 -14.09
CA TRP A 17 -9.97 -4.61 -13.23
C TRP A 17 -10.26 -3.61 -12.10
N GLY A 18 -10.88 -2.46 -12.39
CA GLY A 18 -11.30 -1.49 -11.38
C GLY A 18 -12.29 -2.08 -10.37
N LEU A 19 -13.24 -2.91 -10.81
CA LEU A 19 -14.17 -3.60 -9.92
C LEU A 19 -13.47 -4.66 -9.05
N GLY A 20 -12.46 -5.35 -9.60
CA GLY A 20 -11.62 -6.28 -8.84
C GLY A 20 -10.77 -5.58 -7.78
N VAL A 21 -10.20 -4.43 -8.12
CA VAL A 21 -9.47 -3.56 -7.18
C VAL A 21 -10.43 -3.08 -6.10
N PHE A 22 -11.62 -2.58 -6.45
CA PHE A 22 -12.63 -2.13 -5.48
C PHE A 22 -13.00 -3.22 -4.47
N PHE A 23 -13.34 -4.43 -4.93
CA PHE A 23 -13.68 -5.54 -4.03
C PHE A 23 -12.49 -5.98 -3.18
N LEU A 24 -11.28 -6.01 -3.74
CA LEU A 24 -10.06 -6.33 -3.00
C LEU A 24 -9.76 -5.29 -1.92
N SER A 25 -9.85 -4.01 -2.28
CA SER A 25 -9.69 -2.88 -1.36
C SER A 25 -10.70 -2.97 -0.24
N PHE A 26 -11.99 -3.09 -0.58
CA PHE A 26 -13.07 -3.18 0.41
C PHE A 26 -12.86 -4.34 1.38
N ALA A 27 -12.55 -5.55 0.87
CA ALA A 27 -12.29 -6.71 1.72
C ALA A 27 -11.06 -6.51 2.63
N LEU A 28 -9.95 -5.98 2.10
CA LEU A 28 -8.78 -5.67 2.92
C LEU A 28 -9.07 -4.61 3.96
N THR A 29 -9.79 -3.52 3.61
CA THR A 29 -10.13 -2.45 4.55
C THR A 29 -10.91 -3.02 5.72
N VAL A 30 -11.95 -3.81 5.45
CA VAL A 30 -12.77 -4.40 6.51
C VAL A 30 -11.89 -5.24 7.44
N ILE A 31 -11.04 -6.11 6.91
CA ILE A 31 -10.15 -6.95 7.71
C ILE A 31 -9.18 -6.11 8.55
N PHE A 32 -8.50 -5.14 7.95
CA PHE A 32 -7.53 -4.28 8.64
C PHE A 32 -8.17 -3.36 9.66
N SER A 33 -9.33 -2.78 9.36
CA SER A 33 -10.12 -1.97 10.30
C SER A 33 -10.53 -2.82 11.49
N PHE A 34 -11.08 -4.02 11.29
CA PHE A 34 -11.41 -4.92 12.40
C PHE A 34 -10.17 -5.27 13.24
N LEU A 35 -9.04 -5.60 12.60
CA LEU A 35 -7.82 -5.96 13.30
C LEU A 35 -7.25 -4.80 14.14
N THR A 36 -7.28 -3.60 13.57
CA THR A 36 -6.82 -2.37 14.19
C THR A 36 -7.75 -1.97 15.34
N GLU A 37 -9.05 -2.06 15.15
CA GLU A 37 -10.05 -1.71 16.15
C GLU A 37 -10.00 -2.66 17.35
N ILE A 38 -9.86 -3.97 17.12
CA ILE A 38 -9.63 -4.95 18.20
C ILE A 38 -8.33 -4.64 18.97
N SER A 39 -7.27 -4.22 18.27
CA SER A 39 -6.00 -3.87 18.93
C SER A 39 -6.06 -2.56 19.71
N ILE A 40 -6.92 -1.61 19.31
CA ILE A 40 -7.05 -0.28 19.91
C ILE A 40 -8.03 -0.26 21.09
N LYS A 41 -9.12 -1.05 21.04
CA LYS A 41 -10.28 -0.90 21.94
C LYS A 41 -9.98 -1.12 23.43
N ASP A 42 -9.01 -1.98 23.75
CA ASP A 42 -8.56 -2.26 25.13
C ASP A 42 -7.16 -1.68 25.45
N SER A 43 -6.63 -0.82 24.57
CA SER A 43 -5.26 -0.37 24.63
C SER A 43 -5.12 1.05 25.22
N PRO A 44 -4.09 1.31 26.04
CA PRO A 44 -3.79 2.67 26.49
C PRO A 44 -3.36 3.55 25.31
N VAL A 45 -3.60 4.87 25.43
CA VAL A 45 -3.32 5.91 24.40
C VAL A 45 -1.93 5.76 23.74
N TYR A 46 -0.92 5.37 24.51
CA TYR A 46 0.44 5.13 24.00
C TYR A 46 0.51 4.03 22.92
N VAL A 47 -0.25 2.95 23.07
CA VAL A 47 -0.30 1.85 22.10
C VAL A 47 -0.98 2.30 20.81
N CYS A 48 -2.02 3.15 20.88
CA CYS A 48 -2.63 3.75 19.68
C CYS A 48 -1.61 4.56 18.86
N VAL A 49 -0.77 5.36 19.53
CA VAL A 49 0.27 6.15 18.86
C VAL A 49 1.31 5.25 18.19
N ILE A 50 1.72 4.15 18.85
CA ILE A 50 2.63 3.17 18.24
C ILE A 50 2.01 2.51 17.01
N VAL A 51 0.75 2.05 17.11
CA VAL A 51 0.05 1.43 15.99
C VAL A 51 -0.08 2.40 14.82
N LEU A 52 -0.42 3.67 15.09
CA LEU A 52 -0.46 4.73 14.08
C LEU A 52 0.91 4.93 13.41
N LEU A 53 2.00 4.98 14.18
CA LEU A 53 3.36 5.09 13.64
C LEU A 53 3.73 3.91 12.74
N VAL A 54 3.41 2.68 13.17
CA VAL A 54 3.65 1.47 12.38
C VAL A 54 2.86 1.50 11.06
N LEU A 55 1.59 1.90 11.10
CA LEU A 55 0.77 2.05 9.89
C LEU A 55 1.33 3.11 8.94
N LEU A 56 1.87 4.22 9.47
CA LEU A 56 2.48 5.29 8.69
C LEU A 56 3.74 4.81 7.97
N VAL A 57 4.64 4.13 8.70
CA VAL A 57 5.85 3.52 8.12
C VAL A 57 5.48 2.49 7.06
N LEU A 58 4.48 1.66 7.31
CA LEU A 58 4.01 0.64 6.36
C LEU A 58 3.42 1.28 5.09
N ASN A 59 2.67 2.37 5.22
CA ASN A 59 2.13 3.14 4.09
C ASN A 59 3.26 3.68 3.20
N ILE A 60 4.25 4.35 3.81
CA ILE A 60 5.39 4.91 3.06
C ILE A 60 6.23 3.78 2.42
N ALA A 61 6.45 2.66 3.13
CA ALA A 61 7.21 1.53 2.61
C ALA A 61 6.50 0.84 1.43
N CYS A 62 5.18 0.64 1.51
CA CYS A 62 4.39 0.09 0.41
C CYS A 62 4.37 1.03 -0.80
N ASP A 63 4.26 2.35 -0.59
CA ASP A 63 4.34 3.36 -1.64
C ASP A 63 5.72 3.36 -2.33
N MET A 64 6.79 3.28 -1.54
CA MET A 64 8.16 3.17 -2.05
C MET A 64 8.34 1.91 -2.89
N LEU A 65 7.83 0.76 -2.43
CA LEU A 65 7.86 -0.51 -3.17
C LEU A 65 7.08 -0.42 -4.48
N ALA A 66 5.86 0.15 -4.45
CA ALA A 66 5.03 0.35 -5.63
C ALA A 66 5.74 1.19 -6.69
N ASN A 67 6.25 2.36 -6.28
CA ASN A 67 6.96 3.27 -7.16
C ASN A 67 8.27 2.66 -7.69
N ALA A 68 9.00 1.90 -6.87
CA ALA A 68 10.19 1.17 -7.32
C ALA A 68 9.86 0.13 -8.40
N ILE A 69 8.77 -0.63 -8.25
CA ILE A 69 8.35 -1.66 -9.22
C ILE A 69 7.86 -1.01 -10.52
N ILE A 70 7.08 0.09 -10.45
CA ILE A 70 6.58 0.83 -11.61
C ILE A 70 7.71 1.41 -12.45
N THR A 71 8.74 1.91 -11.79
CA THR A 71 9.79 2.71 -12.44
C THR A 71 10.99 1.86 -12.86
N CYS A 72 11.03 0.59 -12.47
CA CYS A 72 12.10 -0.31 -12.86
C CYS A 72 11.84 -0.89 -14.25
N GLU A 73 12.82 -0.76 -15.14
CA GLU A 73 12.77 -1.34 -16.48
C GLU A 73 12.96 -2.85 -16.46
N ALA A 74 12.14 -3.57 -17.24
CA ALA A 74 12.24 -5.01 -17.38
C ALA A 74 13.56 -5.45 -18.05
N GLU A 75 14.14 -4.62 -18.92
CA GLU A 75 15.41 -4.89 -19.62
C GLU A 75 16.57 -5.12 -18.66
N SER A 76 16.62 -4.31 -17.59
CA SER A 76 17.58 -4.47 -16.49
C SER A 76 17.54 -5.87 -15.87
N PHE A 77 16.37 -6.52 -15.84
CA PHE A 77 16.18 -7.87 -15.31
C PHE A 77 16.35 -8.96 -16.36
N HIS A 78 16.15 -8.67 -17.64
CA HIS A 78 16.44 -9.62 -18.73
C HIS A 78 17.93 -9.96 -18.79
N ALA A 79 18.82 -8.97 -18.65
CA ALA A 79 20.26 -9.20 -18.55
C ALA A 79 20.63 -10.07 -17.34
N MET A 80 20.02 -9.82 -16.18
CA MET A 80 20.23 -10.64 -14.97
C MET A 80 19.67 -12.06 -15.10
N ALA A 81 18.57 -12.24 -15.83
CA ALA A 81 18.00 -13.57 -16.11
C ALA A 81 18.87 -14.37 -17.09
N SER A 82 19.50 -13.70 -18.06
CA SER A 82 20.49 -14.29 -18.96
C SER A 82 21.71 -14.81 -18.18
N ASN A 83 22.16 -14.04 -17.18
CA ASN A 83 23.21 -14.44 -16.23
C ASN A 83 22.74 -15.46 -15.16
N LYS A 84 21.56 -16.09 -15.33
CA LYS A 84 20.99 -17.13 -14.46
C LYS A 84 20.90 -16.72 -12.97
N ILE A 85 20.72 -15.44 -12.69
CA ILE A 85 20.54 -14.96 -11.32
C ILE A 85 19.18 -15.43 -10.76
N LYS A 86 19.19 -16.14 -9.63
CA LYS A 86 17.98 -16.63 -8.96
C LYS A 86 17.06 -15.45 -8.60
N GLY A 87 15.79 -15.51 -9.00
CA GLY A 87 14.80 -14.46 -8.80
C GLY A 87 14.67 -13.44 -9.95
N ALA A 88 15.58 -13.43 -10.93
CA ALA A 88 15.52 -12.47 -12.04
C ALA A 88 14.31 -12.69 -12.96
N LYS A 89 13.93 -13.95 -13.26
CA LYS A 89 12.69 -14.26 -14.02
C LYS A 89 11.43 -13.74 -13.31
N ARG A 90 11.42 -13.82 -11.98
CA ARG A 90 10.33 -13.32 -11.14
C ARG A 90 10.28 -11.79 -11.18
N ALA A 91 11.42 -11.13 -11.09
CA ALA A 91 11.54 -9.68 -11.23
C ALA A 91 11.01 -9.18 -12.59
N VAL A 92 11.33 -9.86 -13.70
CA VAL A 92 10.76 -9.55 -15.02
C VAL A 92 9.23 -9.63 -15.01
N THR A 93 8.67 -10.68 -14.38
CA THR A 93 7.21 -10.86 -14.30
C THR A 93 6.55 -9.78 -13.44
N LEU A 94 7.20 -9.37 -12.34
CA LEU A 94 6.77 -8.26 -11.49
C LEU A 94 6.78 -6.94 -12.26
N CYS A 95 7.87 -6.62 -12.97
CA CYS A 95 7.96 -5.45 -13.85
C CYS A 95 6.90 -5.46 -14.96
N ARG A 96 6.61 -6.62 -15.55
CA ARG A 96 5.56 -6.73 -16.58
C ARG A 96 4.16 -6.46 -16.03
N ASN A 97 3.92 -6.76 -14.77
CA ASN A 97 2.67 -6.48 -14.06
C ASN A 97 2.76 -5.21 -13.20
N ALA A 98 3.79 -4.37 -13.38
CA ALA A 98 4.10 -3.28 -12.49
C ALA A 98 2.98 -2.26 -12.36
N THR A 99 2.28 -1.94 -13.45
CA THR A 99 1.13 -1.02 -13.42
C THR A 99 0.00 -1.54 -12.52
N LYS A 100 -0.24 -2.85 -12.51
CA LYS A 100 -1.29 -3.47 -11.68
C LYS A 100 -0.83 -3.63 -10.23
N LEU A 101 0.41 -4.01 -10.00
CA LEU A 101 0.94 -4.16 -8.65
C LEU A 101 1.13 -2.78 -8.00
N GLY A 102 1.67 -1.83 -8.75
CA GLY A 102 1.90 -0.48 -8.27
C GLY A 102 0.63 0.22 -7.82
N SER A 103 -0.47 0.11 -8.56
CA SER A 103 -1.77 0.62 -8.12
C SER A 103 -2.34 -0.12 -6.90
N ILE A 104 -2.12 -1.44 -6.77
CA ILE A 104 -2.50 -2.15 -5.55
C ILE A 104 -1.67 -1.68 -4.34
N PHE A 105 -0.35 -1.57 -4.48
CA PHE A 105 0.53 -1.22 -3.37
C PHE A 105 0.50 0.27 -3.02
N ALA A 106 0.39 1.16 -4.00
CA ALA A 106 0.34 2.60 -3.78
C ALA A 106 -1.08 3.06 -3.44
N ASP A 107 -2.06 2.73 -4.28
CA ASP A 107 -3.41 3.28 -4.16
C ASP A 107 -4.21 2.48 -3.12
N VAL A 108 -4.33 1.15 -3.28
CA VAL A 108 -5.16 0.36 -2.36
C VAL A 108 -4.60 0.33 -0.94
N ILE A 109 -3.35 -0.10 -0.77
CA ILE A 109 -2.76 -0.20 0.57
C ILE A 109 -2.56 1.18 1.19
N GLY A 110 -2.20 2.18 0.38
CA GLY A 110 -2.03 3.56 0.82
C GLY A 110 -3.33 4.18 1.31
N ASP A 111 -4.43 4.00 0.57
CA ASP A 111 -5.76 4.50 0.95
C ASP A 111 -6.29 3.78 2.18
N ILE A 112 -6.07 2.47 2.29
CA ILE A 112 -6.49 1.68 3.46
C ILE A 112 -5.72 2.13 4.71
N CYS A 113 -4.39 2.24 4.64
CA CYS A 113 -3.61 2.74 5.77
C CYS A 113 -4.01 4.19 6.13
N GLY A 114 -4.30 5.03 5.14
CA GLY A 114 -4.81 6.38 5.36
C GLY A 114 -6.16 6.41 6.09
N ILE A 115 -7.13 5.61 5.65
CA ILE A 115 -8.46 5.53 6.26
C ILE A 115 -8.38 4.93 7.67
N VAL A 116 -7.63 3.84 7.84
CA VAL A 116 -7.48 3.16 9.13
C VAL A 116 -6.74 4.05 10.13
N SER A 117 -5.66 4.74 9.71
CA SER A 117 -4.96 5.70 10.58
C SER A 117 -5.81 6.93 10.91
N GLY A 118 -6.60 7.43 9.97
CA GLY A 118 -7.54 8.52 10.21
C GLY A 118 -8.67 8.13 11.17
N ALA A 119 -9.23 6.93 11.00
CA ALA A 119 -10.24 6.38 11.90
C ALA A 119 -9.67 6.20 13.31
N ALA A 120 -8.51 5.54 13.44
CA ALA A 120 -7.81 5.38 14.71
C ALA A 120 -7.45 6.73 15.37
N GLY A 121 -7.05 7.72 14.58
CA GLY A 121 -6.84 9.10 15.02
C GLY A 121 -8.12 9.71 15.58
N ALA A 122 -9.25 9.57 14.90
CA ALA A 122 -10.55 10.08 15.36
C ALA A 122 -11.02 9.38 16.65
N THR A 123 -10.83 8.06 16.77
CA THR A 123 -11.12 7.33 18.01
C THR A 123 -10.24 7.80 19.15
N LEU A 124 -8.97 8.14 18.87
CA LEU A 124 -8.06 8.70 19.85
C LEU A 124 -8.50 10.10 20.31
N VAL A 125 -8.92 10.96 19.37
CA VAL A 125 -9.46 12.30 19.68
C VAL A 125 -10.70 12.20 20.56
N THR A 126 -11.63 11.32 20.20
CA THR A 126 -12.89 11.15 20.96
C THR A 126 -12.65 10.57 22.35
N TYR A 127 -11.73 9.62 22.52
CA TYR A 127 -11.35 9.09 23.83
C TYR A 127 -10.75 10.17 24.75
N ILE A 128 -9.94 11.07 24.18
CA ILE A 128 -9.35 12.20 24.92
C ILE A 128 -10.43 13.23 25.27
N ALA A 129 -11.24 13.66 24.29
CA ALA A 129 -12.29 14.67 24.48
C ALA A 129 -13.39 14.26 25.49
N VAL A 130 -13.69 12.97 25.60
CA VAL A 130 -14.65 12.45 26.61
C VAL A 130 -14.05 12.47 28.02
N LYS A 131 -12.72 12.41 28.17
CA LYS A 131 -12.03 12.52 29.47
C LYS A 131 -11.66 13.95 29.86
N GLY A 132 -11.52 14.88 28.90
CA GLY A 132 -11.17 16.28 29.15
C GLY A 132 -11.95 17.23 28.23
N GLY A 133 -13.07 17.77 28.70
CA GLY A 133 -13.90 18.70 27.91
C GLY A 133 -13.29 20.09 27.70
N SER A 134 -12.11 20.22 27.09
CA SER A 134 -11.43 21.51 26.83
C SER A 134 -11.06 21.72 25.36
N VAL A 135 -11.26 22.95 24.88
CA VAL A 135 -10.86 23.44 23.55
C VAL A 135 -9.36 23.20 23.26
N ILE A 136 -8.54 23.14 24.32
CA ILE A 136 -7.10 22.87 24.24
C ILE A 136 -6.82 21.44 23.72
N GLU A 137 -7.63 20.45 24.11
CA GLU A 137 -7.46 19.07 23.63
C GLU A 137 -7.86 18.94 22.16
N LEU A 138 -8.92 19.62 21.74
CA LEU A 138 -9.31 19.66 20.33
C LEU A 138 -8.19 20.25 19.45
N ILE A 139 -7.59 21.36 19.87
CA ILE A 139 -6.46 21.99 19.16
C ILE A 139 -5.25 21.04 19.13
N SER A 140 -4.95 20.37 20.24
CA SER A 140 -3.87 19.39 20.29
C SER A 140 -4.09 18.22 19.33
N SER A 141 -5.34 17.75 19.21
CA SER A 141 -5.71 16.62 18.35
C SER A 141 -5.63 16.96 16.85
N ILE A 142 -6.03 18.18 16.50
CA ILE A 142 -5.90 18.71 15.14
C ILE A 142 -4.42 18.89 14.82
N GLY A 143 -3.62 19.39 15.76
CA GLY A 143 -2.17 19.50 15.65
C GLY A 143 -1.50 18.14 15.39
N VAL A 144 -1.86 17.11 16.15
CA VAL A 144 -1.33 15.75 15.95
C VAL A 144 -1.73 15.19 14.59
N SER A 145 -2.99 15.35 14.19
CA SER A 145 -3.47 14.90 12.88
C SER A 145 -2.79 15.63 11.72
N ALA A 146 -2.54 16.93 11.88
CA ALA A 146 -1.82 17.75 10.90
C ALA A 146 -0.34 17.33 10.78
N VAL A 147 0.34 17.03 11.90
CA VAL A 147 1.71 16.50 11.89
C VAL A 147 1.76 15.13 11.21
N ILE A 148 0.82 14.23 11.51
CA ILE A 148 0.73 12.92 10.86
C ILE A 148 0.51 13.08 9.36
N GLY A 149 -0.42 13.95 8.94
CA GLY A 149 -0.68 14.24 7.54
C GLY A 149 0.55 14.81 6.83
N ALA A 150 1.21 15.80 7.42
CA ALA A 150 2.43 16.41 6.88
C ALA A 150 3.58 15.38 6.77
N LEU A 151 3.76 14.53 7.77
CA LEU A 151 4.78 13.48 7.75
C LEU A 151 4.47 12.42 6.68
N THR A 152 3.20 12.08 6.49
CA THR A 152 2.77 11.10 5.47
C THR A 152 3.01 11.65 4.06
N ILE A 153 2.59 12.88 3.79
CA ILE A 153 2.73 13.52 2.48
C ILE A 153 4.21 13.82 2.19
N GLY A 154 4.92 14.42 3.15
CA GLY A 154 6.34 14.74 3.03
C GLY A 154 7.24 13.49 2.94
N GLY A 155 6.93 12.47 3.74
CA GLY A 155 7.61 11.17 3.70
C GLY A 155 7.48 10.54 2.32
N LYS A 156 6.26 10.41 1.79
CA LYS A 156 6.05 9.87 0.43
C LYS A 156 6.85 10.62 -0.63
N ALA A 157 6.92 11.96 -0.56
CA ALA A 157 7.69 12.76 -1.52
C ALA A 157 9.20 12.43 -1.50
N ILE A 158 9.80 12.34 -0.31
CA ILE A 158 11.22 12.01 -0.14
C ILE A 158 11.51 10.58 -0.57
N PHE A 159 10.68 9.63 -0.11
CA PHE A 159 10.87 8.21 -0.39
C PHE A 159 10.61 7.86 -1.85
N LYS A 160 9.78 8.63 -2.58
CA LYS A 160 9.62 8.47 -4.02
C LYS A 160 10.92 8.73 -4.78
N HIS A 161 11.64 9.79 -4.44
CA HIS A 161 12.95 10.06 -5.05
C HIS A 161 13.97 8.95 -4.73
N PHE A 162 13.94 8.44 -3.49
CA PHE A 162 14.78 7.31 -3.09
C PHE A 162 14.41 6.01 -3.85
N ALA A 163 13.12 5.74 -4.01
CA ALA A 163 12.59 4.59 -4.76
C ALA A 163 13.07 4.60 -6.20
N MET A 164 13.05 5.77 -6.86
CA MET A 164 13.54 5.93 -8.23
C MET A 164 15.03 5.61 -8.35
N LYS A 165 15.85 6.11 -7.41
CA LYS A 165 17.31 5.93 -7.44
C LYS A 165 17.73 4.48 -7.17
N TYR A 166 17.01 3.76 -6.30
CA TYR A 166 17.32 2.39 -5.91
C TYR A 166 16.30 1.36 -6.44
N ASN A 167 15.52 1.72 -7.47
CA ASN A 167 14.41 0.92 -8.00
C ASN A 167 14.81 -0.53 -8.31
N LYS A 168 15.99 -0.72 -8.90
CA LYS A 168 16.54 -2.01 -9.30
C LYS A 168 16.85 -2.91 -8.09
N GLN A 169 17.47 -2.35 -7.05
CA GLN A 169 17.80 -3.11 -5.83
C GLN A 169 16.54 -3.45 -5.03
N ILE A 170 15.62 -2.50 -4.88
CA ILE A 170 14.36 -2.68 -4.15
C ILE A 170 13.50 -3.74 -4.85
N THR A 171 13.31 -3.61 -6.17
CA THR A 171 12.53 -4.57 -6.96
C THR A 171 13.18 -5.94 -6.99
N PHE A 172 14.51 -6.01 -7.10
CA PHE A 172 15.24 -7.29 -7.03
C PHE A 172 15.13 -7.95 -5.64
N GLY A 173 15.23 -7.16 -4.56
CA GLY A 173 15.06 -7.63 -3.20
C GLY A 173 13.67 -8.22 -2.97
N PHE A 174 12.64 -7.53 -3.42
CA PHE A 174 11.25 -8.01 -3.37
C PHE A 174 11.04 -9.26 -4.24
N ALA A 175 11.62 -9.29 -5.44
CA ALA A 175 11.60 -10.47 -6.31
C ALA A 175 12.29 -11.67 -5.65
N LYS A 176 13.43 -11.46 -4.99
CA LYS A 176 14.15 -12.51 -4.27
C LYS A 176 13.34 -13.03 -3.08
N PHE A 177 12.72 -12.14 -2.31
CA PHE A 177 11.86 -12.50 -1.17
C PHE A 177 10.65 -13.34 -1.62
N THR A 178 9.96 -12.91 -2.68
CA THR A 178 8.83 -13.65 -3.26
C THR A 178 9.26 -14.99 -3.89
N THR A 179 10.46 -15.07 -4.45
CA THR A 179 11.04 -16.33 -4.97
C THR A 179 11.43 -17.28 -3.82
N LEU A 180 11.81 -16.76 -2.67
CA LEU A 180 12.10 -17.54 -1.46
C LEU A 180 10.82 -18.20 -0.91
N PHE A 181 9.70 -17.46 -0.93
CA PHE A 181 8.39 -17.95 -0.53
C PHE A 181 7.78 -18.95 -1.52
N LYS A 182 8.09 -18.80 -2.80
CA LYS A 182 7.63 -19.70 -3.85
C LYS A 182 8.85 -20.25 -4.58
N LYS A 183 9.46 -21.28 -3.98
CA LYS A 183 10.54 -22.09 -4.57
C LYS A 183 10.02 -22.60 -5.93
N GLU A 184 10.40 -21.95 -7.02
CA GLU A 184 10.10 -22.44 -8.36
C GLU A 184 10.82 -23.78 -8.52
N LYS A 185 10.02 -24.83 -8.76
CA LYS A 185 10.50 -26.07 -9.40
C LYS A 185 10.93 -25.74 -10.83
#